data_AF-A0A437AQ83-F1
#
_entry.id   AF-A0A437AQ83-F1
#
_cell.length_a   1.000
_cell.length_b   1.000
_cell.length_c   1.000
_cell.angle_alpha   90.00
_cell.angle_beta   90.00
_cell.angle_gamma   90.00
#
_symmetry.space_group_name_H-M   'P 1'
#
loop_
_entity.id
_entity.type
_entity.pdbx_description
1 polymer ?
#
loop_
_entity_poly.entity_id
_entity_poly.type
_entity_poly.pdbx_seq_one_letter_code
_entity_poly.pdbx_strand_id
1 'polypeptide(L)'
;MDSQTKEKLRNHSIEKLSQPSFLDQVIDLFMGFVFIEKREEDIFVSENVYLVINHLKNNCENMLGIFLITGLVKSIKKIYNKLLDDTPFSCKKYDLFSLASALRLYLQFYVKEFFPLKVIKSILLNYDKDFHQGKLNYVMFTIKENRRKLFLRLFNLFYVLESKNNLFRGERDFVEIIRKIFFPNFMINGGLFYNKRDVLVLIFKQTNKKLPRSFSFLD
;
A
#
# COMPACT_ATOMS: atom_id res chain seq x y z
N MET A 1 -18.31 15.67 -3.28
CA MET A 1 -18.07 15.22 -4.67
C MET A 1 -18.83 13.91 -4.87
N ASP A 2 -19.69 13.82 -5.89
CA ASP A 2 -20.48 12.61 -6.15
C ASP A 2 -19.61 11.45 -6.68
N SER A 3 -20.17 10.23 -6.66
CA SER A 3 -19.48 8.99 -7.06
C SER A 3 -19.01 9.03 -8.52
N GLN A 4 -19.80 9.60 -9.43
CA GLN A 4 -19.47 9.67 -10.85
C GLN A 4 -18.27 10.60 -11.12
N THR A 5 -18.21 11.73 -10.42
CA THR A 5 -17.10 12.69 -10.52
C THR A 5 -15.81 12.12 -9.95
N LYS A 6 -15.89 11.35 -8.84
CA LYS A 6 -14.74 10.63 -8.28
C LYS A 6 -14.18 9.60 -9.25
N GLU A 7 -15.04 8.84 -9.93
CA GLU A 7 -14.62 7.82 -10.89
C GLU A 7 -14.03 8.44 -12.16
N LYS A 8 -14.61 9.54 -12.66
CA LYS A 8 -14.03 10.31 -13.78
C LYS A 8 -12.62 10.82 -13.46
N LEU A 9 -12.41 11.38 -12.26
CA LEU A 9 -11.09 11.85 -11.82
C LEU A 9 -10.09 10.69 -11.70
N ARG A 10 -10.53 9.55 -11.18
CA ARG A 10 -9.71 8.32 -11.10
C ARG A 10 -9.29 7.85 -12.48
N ASN A 11 -10.22 7.73 -13.43
CA ASN A 11 -9.93 7.31 -14.81
C ASN A 11 -8.99 8.27 -15.51
N HIS A 12 -9.24 9.58 -15.40
CA HIS A 12 -8.34 10.60 -15.93
C HIS A 12 -6.92 10.51 -15.34
N SER A 13 -6.82 10.26 -14.04
CA SER A 13 -5.53 10.09 -13.36
C SER A 13 -4.80 8.83 -13.83
N ILE A 14 -5.52 7.73 -14.02
CA ILE A 14 -4.99 6.49 -14.58
C ILE A 14 -4.49 6.74 -16.01
N GLU A 15 -5.26 7.40 -16.86
CA GLU A 15 -4.87 7.73 -18.24
C GLU A 15 -3.60 8.58 -18.28
N LYS A 16 -3.56 9.67 -17.49
CA LYS A 16 -2.39 10.56 -17.40
C LYS A 16 -1.13 9.84 -16.92
N LEU A 17 -1.29 8.87 -16.03
CA LEU A 17 -0.19 8.07 -15.50
C LEU A 17 0.17 6.90 -16.40
N SER A 18 -0.75 6.38 -17.20
CA SER A 18 -0.56 5.17 -18.00
C SER A 18 -0.29 5.47 -19.48
N GLN A 19 -0.02 6.73 -19.86
CA GLN A 19 0.33 7.06 -21.24
C GLN A 19 1.59 6.29 -21.66
N PRO A 20 1.46 5.30 -22.56
CA PRO A 20 2.55 4.39 -22.88
C PRO A 20 3.54 5.07 -23.83
N SER A 21 4.84 4.87 -23.60
CA SER A 21 5.85 5.03 -24.64
C SER A 21 5.69 3.94 -25.71
N PHE A 22 6.31 4.09 -26.88
CA PHE A 22 6.25 3.08 -27.96
C PHE A 22 6.69 1.68 -27.49
N LEU A 23 7.67 1.61 -26.58
CA LEU A 23 8.13 0.36 -25.96
C LEU A 23 7.07 -0.27 -25.04
N ASP A 24 6.28 0.56 -24.33
CA ASP A 24 5.21 0.10 -23.45
C ASP A 24 4.08 -0.56 -24.23
N GLN A 25 3.78 -0.09 -25.45
CA GLN A 25 2.77 -0.70 -26.33
C GLN A 25 3.18 -2.10 -26.80
N VAL A 26 4.48 -2.30 -27.06
CA VAL A 26 5.04 -3.60 -27.46
C VAL A 26 5.05 -4.57 -26.27
N ILE A 27 5.40 -4.09 -25.07
CA ILE A 27 5.36 -4.88 -23.84
C ILE A 27 3.93 -5.22 -23.44
N ASP A 28 2.96 -4.30 -23.59
CA ASP A 28 1.54 -4.58 -23.33
C ASP A 28 0.96 -5.59 -24.33
N LEU A 29 1.43 -5.61 -25.59
CA LEU A 29 1.06 -6.66 -26.55
C LEU A 29 1.55 -8.05 -26.08
N PHE A 30 2.78 -8.14 -25.58
CA PHE A 30 3.36 -9.38 -25.08
C PHE A 30 2.78 -9.80 -23.72
N MET A 31 2.56 -8.85 -22.81
CA MET A 31 2.06 -9.09 -21.46
C MET A 31 0.55 -9.25 -21.40
N GLY A 32 -0.21 -8.71 -22.36
CA GLY A 32 -1.64 -8.93 -22.51
C GLY A 32 -2.01 -10.38 -22.79
N PHE A 33 -1.10 -11.16 -23.39
CA PHE A 33 -1.24 -12.61 -23.54
C PHE A 33 -0.95 -13.41 -22.26
N VAL A 34 -0.18 -12.86 -21.32
CA VAL A 34 0.27 -13.56 -20.09
C VAL A 34 -0.51 -13.12 -18.84
N PHE A 35 -1.03 -11.90 -18.82
CA PHE A 35 -1.76 -11.32 -17.69
C PHE A 35 -3.18 -10.96 -18.13
N ILE A 36 -4.13 -11.84 -17.86
CA ILE A 36 -5.55 -11.48 -17.89
C ILE A 36 -5.76 -10.37 -16.86
N GLU A 37 -6.14 -9.18 -17.33
CA GLU A 37 -6.54 -8.06 -16.47
C GLU A 37 -7.70 -8.48 -15.57
N LYS A 38 -7.40 -8.85 -14.33
CA LYS A 38 -8.43 -9.03 -13.32
C LYS A 38 -8.96 -7.66 -12.96
N ARG A 39 -10.28 -7.46 -13.13
CA ARG A 39 -10.96 -6.26 -12.65
C ARG A 39 -10.69 -6.08 -11.16
N GLU A 40 -10.33 -4.87 -10.76
CA GLU A 40 -10.22 -4.54 -9.34
C GLU A 40 -11.60 -4.62 -8.69
N GLU A 41 -11.82 -5.59 -7.81
CA GLU A 41 -13.06 -5.69 -7.04
C GLU A 41 -13.11 -4.61 -5.95
N ASP A 42 -14.30 -4.05 -5.73
CA ASP A 42 -14.52 -3.22 -4.55
C ASP A 42 -14.45 -4.12 -3.31
N ILE A 43 -13.55 -3.76 -2.39
CA ILE A 43 -13.39 -4.48 -1.14
C ILE A 43 -14.11 -3.73 -0.01
N PHE A 44 -14.68 -4.49 0.90
CA PHE A 44 -15.11 -3.98 2.20
C PHE A 44 -13.94 -4.09 3.17
N VAL A 45 -13.58 -2.99 3.82
CA VAL A 45 -12.52 -2.97 4.84
C VAL A 45 -13.19 -2.96 6.20
N SER A 46 -13.01 -4.04 6.96
CA SER A 46 -13.55 -4.20 8.30
C SER A 46 -13.06 -3.11 9.26
N GLU A 47 -13.91 -2.67 10.19
CA GLU A 47 -13.54 -1.71 11.24
C GLU A 47 -12.45 -2.26 12.17
N ASN A 48 -12.42 -3.58 12.35
CA ASN A 48 -11.34 -4.23 13.09
C ASN A 48 -9.97 -3.99 12.46
N VAL A 49 -9.87 -3.80 11.14
CA VAL A 49 -8.60 -3.45 10.48
C VAL A 49 -8.11 -2.11 10.98
N TYR A 50 -8.99 -1.11 11.07
CA TYR A 50 -8.66 0.21 11.58
C TYR A 50 -8.33 0.18 13.07
N LEU A 51 -9.04 -0.63 13.86
CA LEU A 51 -8.71 -0.86 15.28
C LEU A 51 -7.30 -1.42 15.45
N VAL A 52 -6.92 -2.42 14.65
CA VAL A 52 -5.56 -2.98 14.69
C VAL A 52 -4.51 -1.95 14.30
N ILE A 53 -4.74 -1.17 13.24
CA ILE A 53 -3.81 -0.11 12.80
C ILE A 53 -3.60 0.91 13.90
N ASN A 54 -4.69 1.41 14.51
CA ASN A 54 -4.61 2.38 15.59
C ASN A 54 -3.93 1.80 16.84
N HIS A 55 -4.22 0.55 17.18
CA HIS A 55 -3.60 -0.12 18.31
C HIS A 55 -2.09 -0.28 18.09
N LEU A 56 -1.66 -0.72 16.90
CA LEU A 56 -0.25 -0.81 16.56
C LEU A 56 0.41 0.57 16.64
N LYS A 57 -0.17 1.60 16.03
CA LYS A 57 0.35 2.97 16.03
C LYS A 57 0.68 3.48 17.44
N ASN A 58 -0.19 3.19 18.40
CA ASN A 58 -0.09 3.70 19.77
C ASN A 58 0.78 2.83 20.71
N ASN A 59 1.07 1.58 20.36
CA ASN A 59 1.70 0.62 21.31
C ASN A 59 3.03 0.01 20.81
N CYS A 60 3.43 0.27 19.57
CA CYS A 60 4.60 -0.36 18.94
C CYS A 60 5.95 0.32 19.23
N GLU A 61 6.02 1.34 20.10
CA GLU A 61 7.16 2.27 20.21
C GLU A 61 8.51 1.62 20.49
N ASN A 62 8.52 0.46 21.15
CA ASN A 62 9.73 -0.27 21.55
C ASN A 62 9.82 -1.67 20.92
N MET A 63 9.01 -1.95 19.89
CA MET A 63 8.93 -3.27 19.28
C MET A 63 9.89 -3.40 18.08
N LEU A 64 11.16 -3.68 18.37
CA LEU A 64 12.17 -3.86 17.33
C LEU A 64 11.78 -5.01 16.39
N GLY A 65 11.80 -4.74 15.08
CA GLY A 65 11.44 -5.72 14.06
C GLY A 65 9.94 -5.94 13.90
N ILE A 66 9.08 -5.04 14.39
CA ILE A 66 7.64 -5.05 14.09
C ILE A 66 7.42 -5.13 12.56
N PHE A 67 6.46 -5.93 12.12
CA PHE A 67 6.22 -6.31 10.70
C PHE A 67 7.27 -7.21 10.01
N LEU A 68 8.47 -7.38 10.58
CA LEU A 68 9.47 -8.35 10.12
C LEU A 68 9.32 -9.68 10.85
N ILE A 69 9.28 -9.63 12.18
CA ILE A 69 9.18 -10.80 13.06
C ILE A 69 7.75 -11.33 13.03
N THR A 70 7.63 -12.63 12.79
CA THR A 70 6.34 -13.34 12.79
C THR A 70 5.88 -13.59 14.22
N GLY A 71 4.64 -13.21 14.51
CA GLY A 71 4.00 -13.51 15.80
C GLY A 71 3.57 -14.98 15.95
N LEU A 72 2.74 -15.24 16.96
CA LEU A 72 2.24 -16.58 17.25
C LEU A 72 1.23 -17.04 16.20
N VAL A 73 1.53 -18.10 15.46
CA VAL A 73 0.71 -18.62 14.33
C VAL A 73 -0.76 -18.82 14.71
N LYS A 74 -1.05 -19.38 15.90
CA LYS A 74 -2.41 -19.59 16.40
C LYS A 74 -3.16 -18.25 16.59
N SER A 75 -2.48 -17.24 17.11
CA SER A 75 -3.04 -15.88 17.29
C SER A 75 -3.26 -15.20 15.95
N ILE A 76 -2.28 -15.29 15.05
CA ILE A 76 -2.35 -14.71 13.69
C ILE A 76 -3.58 -15.21 12.96
N LYS A 77 -3.81 -16.53 12.93
CA LYS A 77 -4.98 -17.11 12.25
C LYS A 77 -6.31 -16.62 12.85
N LYS A 78 -6.39 -16.55 14.18
CA LYS A 78 -7.59 -16.04 14.88
C LYS A 78 -7.86 -14.57 14.57
N ILE A 79 -6.83 -13.74 14.57
CA ILE A 79 -6.95 -12.30 14.27
C ILE A 79 -7.34 -12.13 12.80
N TYR A 80 -6.67 -12.81 11.88
CA TYR A 80 -6.95 -12.75 10.45
C TYR A 80 -8.43 -13.06 10.12
N ASN A 81 -8.99 -14.12 10.69
CA ASN A 81 -10.41 -14.45 10.48
C ASN A 81 -11.32 -13.34 11.01
N LYS A 82 -11.01 -12.75 12.18
CA LYS A 82 -11.78 -11.61 12.72
C LYS A 82 -11.70 -10.34 11.88
N LEU A 83 -10.60 -10.15 11.14
CA LEU A 83 -10.46 -9.06 10.17
C LEU A 83 -11.28 -9.31 8.89
N LEU A 84 -11.48 -10.57 8.49
CA LEU A 84 -12.30 -10.93 7.35
C LEU A 84 -13.80 -10.85 7.66
N ASP A 85 -14.20 -11.40 8.80
CA ASP A 85 -15.62 -11.58 9.16
C ASP A 85 -16.17 -10.40 10.00
N ASP A 86 -15.38 -9.34 10.15
CA ASP A 86 -15.67 -8.14 10.97
C ASP A 86 -16.13 -8.45 12.41
N THR A 87 -15.76 -9.61 12.96
CA THR A 87 -16.21 -10.03 14.28
C THR A 87 -15.49 -9.24 15.39
N PRO A 88 -16.22 -8.52 16.27
CA PRO A 88 -15.59 -7.64 17.25
C PRO A 88 -14.56 -8.34 18.13
N PHE A 89 -13.41 -7.70 18.34
CA PHE A 89 -12.42 -8.18 19.30
C PHE A 89 -11.57 -7.08 19.93
N SER A 90 -11.00 -7.40 21.08
CA SER A 90 -10.04 -6.53 21.76
C SER A 90 -8.62 -6.85 21.33
N CYS A 91 -7.93 -5.86 20.74
CA CYS A 91 -6.52 -5.96 20.37
C CYS A 91 -5.61 -6.27 21.58
N LYS A 92 -5.99 -5.82 22.79
CA LYS A 92 -5.23 -6.02 24.03
C LYS A 92 -5.02 -7.51 24.40
N LYS A 93 -5.81 -8.42 23.82
CA LYS A 93 -5.70 -9.87 24.06
C LYS A 93 -4.59 -10.54 23.26
N TYR A 94 -3.93 -9.81 22.37
CA TYR A 94 -2.97 -10.35 21.41
C TYR A 94 -1.65 -9.58 21.48
N ASP A 95 -0.54 -10.26 21.25
CA ASP A 95 0.76 -9.61 21.13
C ASP A 95 0.85 -8.80 19.82
N LEU A 96 1.67 -7.73 19.85
CA LEU A 96 1.79 -6.79 18.73
C LEU A 96 2.38 -7.44 17.47
N PHE A 97 3.27 -8.44 17.59
CA PHE A 97 3.82 -9.16 16.44
C PHE A 97 2.75 -9.98 15.73
N SER A 98 1.85 -10.64 16.48
CA SER A 98 0.71 -11.37 15.93
C SER A 98 -0.28 -10.43 15.24
N LEU A 99 -0.56 -9.26 15.82
CA LEU A 99 -1.42 -8.24 15.21
C LEU A 99 -0.83 -7.72 13.90
N ALA A 100 0.45 -7.34 13.89
CA ALA A 100 1.16 -6.87 12.70
C ALA A 100 1.23 -7.96 11.60
N SER A 101 1.49 -9.21 12.00
CA SER A 101 1.55 -10.35 11.08
C SER A 101 0.18 -10.66 10.46
N ALA A 102 -0.90 -10.62 11.25
CA ALA A 102 -2.25 -10.82 10.76
C ALA A 102 -2.68 -9.70 9.82
N LEU A 103 -2.35 -8.45 10.14
CA LEU A 103 -2.58 -7.31 9.25
C LEU A 103 -1.82 -7.49 7.92
N ARG A 104 -0.56 -7.90 7.96
CA ARG A 104 0.23 -8.20 6.75
C ARG A 104 -0.43 -9.26 5.88
N LEU A 105 -0.91 -10.37 6.48
CA LEU A 105 -1.62 -11.41 5.75
C LEU A 105 -2.94 -10.91 5.15
N TYR A 106 -3.71 -10.11 5.89
CA TYR A 106 -4.93 -9.47 5.39
C TYR A 106 -4.64 -8.62 4.14
N LEU A 107 -3.60 -7.79 4.19
CA LEU A 107 -3.21 -6.97 3.04
C LEU A 107 -2.75 -7.82 1.85
N GLN A 108 -1.98 -8.87 2.09
CA GLN A 108 -1.47 -9.75 1.04
C GLN A 108 -2.57 -10.52 0.30
N PHE A 109 -3.49 -11.14 1.04
CA PHE A 109 -4.45 -12.07 0.46
C PHE A 109 -5.81 -11.46 0.17
N TYR A 110 -6.28 -10.53 1.01
CA TYR A 110 -7.60 -9.91 0.85
C TYR A 110 -7.53 -8.61 0.04
N VAL A 111 -6.64 -7.68 0.40
CA VAL A 111 -6.50 -6.40 -0.32
C VAL A 111 -5.76 -6.59 -1.64
N LYS A 112 -4.71 -7.42 -1.64
CA LYS A 112 -3.80 -7.74 -2.75
C LYS A 112 -2.97 -6.55 -3.23
N GLU A 113 -3.61 -5.49 -3.72
CA GLU A 113 -2.95 -4.34 -4.35
C GLU A 113 -3.73 -3.04 -4.07
N PHE A 114 -3.01 -1.95 -3.77
CA PHE A 114 -3.63 -0.64 -3.60
C PHE A 114 -3.78 0.11 -4.92
N PHE A 115 -2.81 -0.02 -5.81
CA PHE A 115 -2.76 0.71 -7.07
C PHE A 115 -3.03 -0.22 -8.24
N PRO A 116 -3.64 0.31 -9.32
CA PRO A 116 -3.78 -0.46 -10.55
C PRO A 116 -2.42 -0.90 -11.10
N LEU A 117 -2.37 -2.14 -11.60
CA LEU A 117 -1.17 -2.72 -12.23
C LEU A 117 -0.55 -1.81 -13.29
N LYS A 118 -1.37 -1.17 -14.14
CA LYS A 118 -0.90 -0.23 -15.18
C LYS A 118 -0.18 0.97 -14.60
N VAL A 119 -0.70 1.51 -13.50
CA VAL A 119 -0.10 2.66 -12.81
C VAL A 119 1.23 2.26 -12.22
N ILE A 120 1.30 1.10 -11.55
CA ILE A 120 2.55 0.59 -10.98
C ILE A 120 3.59 0.34 -12.08
N LYS A 121 3.21 -0.36 -13.16
CA LYS A 121 4.08 -0.60 -14.31
C LYS A 121 4.59 0.71 -14.91
N SER A 122 3.71 1.66 -15.17
CA SER A 122 4.12 2.95 -15.75
C SER A 122 5.07 3.72 -14.85
N ILE A 123 4.78 3.79 -13.54
CA ILE A 123 5.70 4.41 -12.58
C ILE A 123 7.05 3.68 -12.62
N LEU A 124 7.05 2.35 -12.67
CA LEU A 124 8.27 1.56 -12.69
C LEU A 124 9.03 1.64 -14.01
N LEU A 125 8.39 1.83 -15.16
CA LEU A 125 9.06 1.90 -16.47
C LEU A 125 9.58 3.32 -16.75
N ASN A 126 8.78 4.33 -16.40
CA ASN A 126 9.07 5.74 -16.66
C ASN A 126 9.73 6.48 -15.48
N TYR A 127 10.26 5.74 -14.51
CA TYR A 127 11.00 6.33 -13.40
C TYR A 127 12.34 6.89 -13.90
N ASP A 128 12.31 8.17 -14.25
CA ASP A 128 13.48 9.01 -14.52
C ASP A 128 13.37 10.31 -13.69
N LYS A 129 14.50 10.90 -13.27
CA LYS A 129 14.56 11.95 -12.23
C LYS A 129 13.60 13.13 -12.44
N ASP A 130 13.27 13.46 -13.69
CA ASP A 130 12.41 14.59 -14.07
C ASP A 130 10.89 14.25 -14.11
N PHE A 131 10.52 12.97 -14.06
CA PHE A 131 9.13 12.51 -14.09
C PHE A 131 8.37 12.77 -12.76
N HIS A 132 9.08 13.16 -11.70
CA HIS A 132 8.69 12.82 -10.33
C HIS A 132 7.74 13.74 -9.58
N GLN A 133 7.67 15.06 -9.80
CA GLN A 133 6.87 15.90 -8.89
C GLN A 133 5.42 16.11 -9.33
N GLY A 134 5.17 16.33 -10.62
CA GLY A 134 3.81 16.59 -11.10
C GLY A 134 2.93 15.34 -11.14
N LYS A 135 3.49 14.19 -11.49
CA LYS A 135 2.74 12.95 -11.75
C LYS A 135 2.42 12.17 -10.47
N LEU A 136 3.23 12.26 -9.42
CA LEU A 136 3.00 11.53 -8.17
C LEU A 136 1.72 11.97 -7.44
N ASN A 137 1.28 13.22 -7.62
CA ASN A 137 -0.01 13.69 -7.09
C ASN A 137 -1.21 12.92 -7.66
N TYR A 138 -1.11 12.43 -8.89
CA TYR A 138 -2.20 11.68 -9.54
C TYR A 138 -2.32 10.24 -9.01
N VAL A 139 -1.26 9.69 -8.44
CA VAL A 139 -1.18 8.29 -8.01
C VAL A 139 -2.18 7.98 -6.89
N MET A 140 -2.43 8.92 -5.99
CA MET A 140 -3.42 8.74 -4.93
C MET A 140 -4.86 8.67 -5.46
N PHE A 141 -5.14 9.34 -6.58
CA PHE A 141 -6.45 9.33 -7.22
C PHE A 141 -6.72 8.04 -7.99
N THR A 142 -5.69 7.25 -8.32
CA THR A 142 -5.88 5.95 -8.99
C THR A 142 -6.41 4.87 -8.06
N ILE A 143 -6.19 5.02 -6.75
CA ILE A 143 -6.67 4.09 -5.71
C ILE A 143 -8.19 4.23 -5.54
N LYS A 144 -8.92 3.10 -5.49
CA LYS A 144 -10.35 3.07 -5.15
C LYS A 144 -10.62 3.65 -3.75
N GLU A 145 -11.77 4.30 -3.55
CA GLU A 145 -12.05 5.07 -2.33
C GLU A 145 -11.86 4.28 -1.02
N ASN A 146 -12.44 3.07 -0.91
CA ASN A 146 -12.30 2.23 0.29
C ASN A 146 -10.84 1.83 0.55
N ARG A 147 -10.11 1.50 -0.52
CA ARG A 147 -8.67 1.17 -0.43
C ARG A 147 -7.83 2.40 -0.10
N ARG A 148 -8.22 3.58 -0.57
CA ARG A 148 -7.52 4.86 -0.31
C ARG A 148 -7.58 5.22 1.16
N LYS A 149 -8.73 5.04 1.82
CA LYS A 149 -8.86 5.24 3.28
C LYS A 149 -7.91 4.32 4.05
N LEU A 150 -7.88 3.02 3.70
CA LEU A 150 -6.96 2.06 4.29
C LEU A 150 -5.49 2.42 4.03
N PHE A 151 -5.16 2.78 2.79
CA PHE A 151 -3.83 3.22 2.40
C PHE A 151 -3.35 4.37 3.27
N LEU A 152 -4.16 5.42 3.45
CA LEU A 152 -3.83 6.59 4.26
C LEU A 152 -3.63 6.24 5.74
N ARG A 153 -4.43 5.31 6.29
CA ARG A 153 -4.29 4.84 7.67
C ARG A 153 -3.00 4.05 7.88
N LEU A 154 -2.67 3.14 6.96
CA LEU A 154 -1.41 2.41 6.96
C LEU A 154 -0.22 3.36 6.78
N PHE A 155 -0.34 4.31 5.86
CA PHE A 155 0.67 5.32 5.61
C PHE A 155 1.03 6.08 6.89
N ASN A 156 0.01 6.57 7.60
CA ASN A 156 0.18 7.26 8.88
C ASN A 156 0.82 6.36 9.95
N LEU A 157 0.44 5.08 10.01
CA LEU A 157 1.11 4.11 10.88
C LEU A 157 2.60 4.04 10.57
N PHE A 158 2.98 3.78 9.30
CA PHE A 158 4.39 3.66 8.92
C PHE A 158 5.17 4.96 9.10
N TYR A 159 4.54 6.12 8.93
CA TYR A 159 5.17 7.41 9.20
C TYR A 159 5.56 7.53 10.68
N VAL A 160 4.64 7.18 11.59
CA VAL A 160 4.94 7.15 13.02
C VAL A 160 6.03 6.13 13.34
N LEU A 161 6.05 4.96 12.69
CA LEU A 161 7.11 3.98 12.88
C LEU A 161 8.48 4.48 12.43
N GLU A 162 8.56 5.13 11.27
CA GLU A 162 9.81 5.70 10.73
C GLU A 162 10.37 6.77 11.67
N SER A 163 9.53 7.70 12.11
CA SER A 163 9.93 8.80 13.01
C SER A 163 10.52 8.34 14.34
N LYS A 164 10.26 7.09 14.75
CA LYS A 164 10.71 6.53 16.02
C LYS A 164 12.10 5.89 15.96
N ASN A 165 12.76 5.85 14.79
CA ASN A 165 14.15 5.46 14.46
C ASN A 165 14.73 4.13 15.03
N ASN A 166 14.17 3.56 16.11
CA ASN A 166 14.70 2.41 16.83
C ASN A 166 13.94 1.11 16.51
N LEU A 167 12.92 1.17 15.65
CA LEU A 167 12.06 0.03 15.32
C LEU A 167 12.61 -0.86 14.20
N PHE A 168 13.49 -0.31 13.37
CA PHE A 168 14.08 -0.98 12.22
C PHE A 168 15.60 -0.96 12.35
N ARG A 169 16.29 -2.00 11.87
CA ARG A 169 17.76 -2.05 11.92
C ARG A 169 18.43 -1.15 10.88
N GLY A 170 17.63 -0.37 10.15
CA GLY A 170 18.06 0.59 9.13
C GLY A 170 17.01 0.80 8.04
N GLU A 171 17.33 1.66 7.07
CA GLU A 171 16.43 2.00 5.94
C GLU A 171 16.03 0.77 5.11
N ARG A 172 16.90 -0.24 4.98
CA ARG A 172 16.61 -1.47 4.22
C ARG A 172 15.42 -2.24 4.79
N ASP A 173 15.35 -2.39 6.11
CA ASP A 173 14.28 -3.10 6.81
C ASP A 173 12.94 -2.38 6.60
N PHE A 174 12.94 -1.04 6.73
CA PHE A 174 11.77 -0.21 6.51
C PHE A 174 11.25 -0.34 5.08
N VAL A 175 12.14 -0.23 4.08
CA VAL A 175 11.80 -0.40 2.67
C VAL A 175 11.22 -1.79 2.39
N GLU A 176 11.78 -2.83 3.00
CA GLU A 176 11.28 -4.19 2.83
C GLU A 176 9.85 -4.34 3.36
N ILE A 177 9.55 -3.75 4.51
CA ILE A 177 8.21 -3.75 5.08
C ILE A 177 7.24 -2.99 4.19
N ILE A 178 7.55 -1.75 3.81
CA ILE A 178 6.73 -0.92 2.93
C ILE A 178 6.41 -1.69 1.65
N ARG A 179 7.41 -2.32 1.05
CA ARG A 179 7.24 -3.13 -0.15
C ARG A 179 6.30 -4.32 0.08
N LYS A 180 6.47 -5.09 1.15
CA LYS A 180 5.61 -6.25 1.47
C LYS A 180 4.16 -5.85 1.77
N ILE A 181 3.94 -4.65 2.31
CA ILE A 181 2.62 -4.18 2.73
C ILE A 181 1.85 -3.57 1.55
N PHE A 182 2.49 -2.70 0.77
CA PHE A 182 1.82 -1.97 -0.29
C PHE A 182 1.88 -2.68 -1.66
N PHE A 183 2.83 -3.62 -1.83
CA PHE A 183 3.07 -4.35 -3.09
C PHE A 183 3.34 -5.85 -2.87
N PRO A 184 2.50 -6.58 -2.13
CA PRO A 184 2.78 -7.96 -1.72
C PRO A 184 2.95 -8.94 -2.89
N ASN A 185 2.29 -8.70 -4.04
CA ASN A 185 2.25 -9.63 -5.18
C ASN A 185 3.18 -9.25 -6.35
N PHE A 186 3.86 -8.10 -6.30
CA PHE A 186 4.75 -7.62 -7.38
C PHE A 186 6.12 -8.32 -7.43
N MET A 187 6.28 -9.43 -6.74
CA MET A 187 7.55 -10.16 -6.60
C MET A 187 7.69 -11.40 -7.46
N ILE A 188 6.68 -11.81 -8.23
CA ILE A 188 6.66 -13.19 -8.76
C ILE A 188 7.36 -13.33 -10.13
N ASN A 189 7.61 -12.26 -10.90
CA ASN A 189 8.26 -12.39 -12.20
C ASN A 189 9.56 -11.57 -12.32
N GLY A 190 10.70 -12.23 -12.06
CA GLY A 190 11.99 -11.96 -12.70
C GLY A 190 12.63 -10.57 -12.53
N GLY A 191 13.48 -10.42 -11.51
CA GLY A 191 14.77 -9.69 -11.60
C GLY A 191 14.81 -8.16 -11.73
N LEU A 192 13.81 -7.48 -12.29
CA LEU A 192 13.91 -6.04 -12.63
C LEU A 192 13.50 -5.07 -11.50
N PHE A 193 12.85 -5.56 -10.44
CA PHE A 193 12.27 -4.71 -9.40
C PHE A 193 13.25 -4.29 -8.29
N TYR A 194 14.44 -4.89 -8.23
CA TYR A 194 15.37 -4.68 -7.11
C TYR A 194 16.09 -3.33 -7.12
N ASN A 195 16.19 -2.65 -8.27
CA ASN A 195 16.93 -1.38 -8.39
C ASN A 195 16.08 -0.11 -8.23
N LYS A 196 14.76 -0.21 -8.04
CA LYS A 196 13.88 0.96 -7.80
C LYS A 196 13.40 1.05 -6.35
N ARG A 197 14.31 0.83 -5.39
CA ARG A 197 14.10 1.12 -3.95
C ARG A 197 13.57 2.55 -3.72
N ASP A 198 13.93 3.47 -4.62
CA ASP A 198 13.64 4.89 -4.51
C ASP A 198 12.19 5.28 -4.81
N VAL A 199 11.46 4.57 -5.67
CA VAL A 199 10.09 4.95 -6.06
C VAL A 199 9.15 4.99 -4.85
N LEU A 200 9.21 3.94 -4.02
CA LEU A 200 8.30 3.77 -2.88
C LEU A 200 8.66 4.72 -1.76
N VAL A 201 9.97 4.86 -1.51
CA VAL A 201 10.52 5.83 -0.57
C VAL A 201 10.23 7.25 -1.04
N LEU A 202 10.16 7.53 -2.34
CA LEU A 202 9.80 8.85 -2.87
C LEU A 202 8.29 9.11 -2.85
N ILE A 203 7.44 8.13 -3.19
CA ILE A 203 5.99 8.25 -2.96
C ILE A 203 5.76 8.59 -1.48
N PHE A 204 6.49 7.91 -0.59
CA PHE A 204 6.43 8.10 0.85
C PHE A 204 7.02 9.45 1.31
N LYS A 205 8.24 9.81 0.89
CA LYS A 205 8.90 11.07 1.24
C LYS A 205 8.20 12.29 0.60
N GLN A 206 7.57 12.17 -0.57
CA GLN A 206 6.82 13.26 -1.19
C GLN A 206 5.46 13.51 -0.53
N THR A 207 4.73 12.45 -0.17
CA THR A 207 3.53 12.61 0.67
C THR A 207 3.86 13.21 2.04
N ASN A 208 5.09 13.03 2.54
CA ASN A 208 5.60 13.68 3.76
C ASN A 208 6.02 15.15 3.60
N LYS A 209 6.49 15.60 2.42
CA LYS A 209 7.05 16.97 2.25
C LYS A 209 6.02 18.10 2.20
N LYS A 210 4.75 17.74 2.05
CA LYS A 210 3.53 18.56 2.21
C LYS A 210 2.44 17.63 1.69
N LEU A 211 1.54 17.14 2.53
CA LEU A 211 0.20 16.83 2.02
C LEU A 211 -0.28 18.14 1.38
N PRO A 212 -0.43 18.25 0.05
CA PRO A 212 -0.95 19.47 -0.53
C PRO A 212 -2.28 19.78 0.15
N ARG A 213 -2.55 21.06 0.44
CA ARG A 213 -3.80 21.51 1.06
C ARG A 213 -5.06 20.97 0.36
N SER A 214 -4.94 20.46 -0.87
CA SER A 214 -5.97 19.69 -1.58
C SER A 214 -6.39 18.37 -0.89
N PHE A 215 -5.70 17.90 0.15
CA PHE A 215 -6.11 16.75 0.96
C PHE A 215 -6.97 17.13 2.18
N SER A 216 -7.23 18.43 2.45
CA SER A 216 -8.15 18.88 3.51
C SER A 216 -9.64 18.63 3.19
N PHE A 217 -9.95 17.99 2.07
CA PHE A 217 -11.30 17.60 1.67
C PHE A 217 -11.64 16.13 1.99
N LEU A 218 -10.81 15.45 2.79
CA LEU A 218 -10.91 14.02 3.08
C LEU A 218 -11.16 13.68 4.56
N ASP A 219 -11.48 14.69 5.38
CA ASP A 219 -12.18 14.50 6.65
C ASP A 219 -13.70 14.49 6.42
#